data_AF-A0A1Q6V2H3-F1
#
_entry.id   AF-A0A1Q6V2H3-F1
#
_cell.length_a   1.000
_cell.length_b   1.000
_cell.length_c   1.000
_cell.angle_alpha   90.00
_cell.angle_beta   90.00
_cell.angle_gamma   90.00
#
_symmetry.space_group_name_H-M   'P 1'
#
loop_
_entity.id
_entity.type
_entity.pdbx_description
1 polymer ?
#
loop_
_entity_poly.entity_id
_entity_poly.type
_entity_poly.pdbx_seq_one_letter_code
_entity_poly.pdbx_strand_id
1 'polypeptide(L)'
;MHIIERWGSGIPRVFEDARMYGLGDPEIKDFGTSFRISLHRKPFETDPFGVVIPSKDAKNDVQHQSSASNDAERDAKETSSASPDVQKQVKDL
;
A
#
# COMPACT_ATOMS: atom_id res chain seq x y z
N MET A 1 -9.99 -12.19 6.88
CA MET A 1 -9.11 -11.82 5.76
C MET A 1 -9.54 -10.46 5.23
N HIS A 2 -8.66 -9.47 5.29
CA HIS A 2 -8.87 -8.15 4.67
C HIS A 2 -8.32 -8.19 3.24
N ILE A 3 -9.08 -8.78 2.32
CA ILE A 3 -8.68 -8.91 0.90
C ILE A 3 -8.69 -7.53 0.22
N ILE A 4 -9.47 -6.59 0.76
CA ILE A 4 -9.64 -5.24 0.23
C ILE A 4 -9.34 -4.26 1.36
N GLU A 5 -8.53 -3.26 1.04
CA GLU A 5 -8.22 -2.14 1.90
C GLU A 5 -9.14 -0.94 1.66
N ARG A 6 -8.98 0.14 2.43
CA ARG A 6 -9.78 1.34 2.25
C ARG A 6 -9.53 1.95 0.87
N TRP A 7 -10.56 2.56 0.29
CA TRP A 7 -10.42 3.28 -0.98
C TRP A 7 -9.29 4.31 -0.90
N GLY A 8 -8.42 4.32 -1.91
CA GLY A 8 -7.29 5.25 -2.01
C GLY A 8 -6.00 4.83 -1.27
N SER A 9 -6.03 3.82 -0.38
CA SER A 9 -4.81 3.40 0.33
C SER A 9 -3.91 2.44 -0.47
N GLY A 10 -4.45 1.76 -1.47
CA GLY A 10 -3.73 0.66 -2.12
C GLY A 10 -2.55 1.05 -3.00
N ILE A 11 -2.67 2.12 -3.79
CA ILE A 11 -1.55 2.56 -4.62
C ILE A 11 -0.36 3.02 -3.75
N PRO A 12 -0.54 3.90 -2.74
CA PRO A 12 0.54 4.26 -1.83
C PRO A 12 1.22 3.06 -1.16
N ARG A 13 0.42 2.07 -0.74
CA ARG A 13 0.93 0.85 -0.11
C ARG A 13 1.82 0.04 -1.05
N VAL A 14 1.42 -0.12 -2.32
CA VAL A 14 2.20 -0.85 -3.33
C VAL A 14 3.59 -0.21 -3.53
N PHE A 15 3.67 1.11 -3.49
CA PHE A 15 4.94 1.84 -3.62
C PHE A 15 5.84 1.64 -2.40
N GLU A 16 5.27 1.71 -1.20
CA GLU A 16 6.02 1.49 0.03
C GLU A 16 6.54 0.04 0.12
N ASP A 17 5.68 -0.94 -0.20
CA ASP A 17 6.06 -2.35 -0.23
C ASP A 17 7.21 -2.57 -1.22
N ALA A 18 7.12 -2.03 -2.45
CA ALA A 18 8.20 -2.15 -3.44
C ALA A 18 9.54 -1.63 -2.89
N ARG A 19 9.53 -0.48 -2.21
CA ARG A 19 10.73 0.08 -1.56
C ARG A 19 11.24 -0.81 -0.42
N MET A 20 10.35 -1.34 0.41
CA MET A 20 10.71 -2.25 1.51
C MET A 20 11.38 -3.53 1.02
N TYR A 21 10.90 -4.09 -0.10
CA TYR A 21 11.54 -5.25 -0.74
C TYR A 21 12.83 -4.89 -1.51
N GLY A 22 13.21 -3.62 -1.56
CA GLY A 22 14.38 -3.14 -2.31
C GLY A 22 14.20 -3.23 -3.83
N LEU A 23 12.95 -3.24 -4.30
CA LEU A 23 12.62 -3.16 -5.72
C LEU A 23 12.66 -1.69 -6.15
N GLY A 24 12.87 -1.44 -7.45
CA GLY A 24 12.72 -0.10 -8.01
C GLY A 24 11.28 0.40 -7.89
N ASP A 25 11.12 1.72 -7.84
CA ASP A 25 9.80 2.35 -7.78
C ASP A 25 8.91 1.89 -8.96
N PRO A 26 7.62 1.57 -8.72
CA PRO A 26 6.71 1.16 -9.78
C PRO A 26 6.49 2.24 -10.85
N GLU A 27 6.46 1.85 -12.12
CA GLU A 27 6.16 2.77 -13.23
C GLU A 27 4.64 2.90 -13.43
N ILE A 28 4.14 4.14 -13.47
CA ILE A 28 2.74 4.45 -13.81
C ILE A 28 2.68 4.99 -15.24
N LYS A 29 1.89 4.34 -16.10
CA LYS A 29 1.60 4.79 -17.46
C LYS A 29 0.11 5.05 -17.62
N ASP A 30 -0.23 6.26 -18.03
CA ASP A 30 -1.61 6.67 -18.33
C ASP A 30 -1.97 6.31 -19.78
N PHE A 31 -3.14 5.70 -19.96
CA PHE A 31 -3.74 5.35 -21.24
C PHE A 31 -5.10 6.07 -21.44
N GLY A 32 -5.32 7.18 -20.75
CA GLY A 32 -6.48 8.07 -20.85
C GLY A 32 -7.65 7.61 -19.97
N THR A 33 -8.13 6.38 -20.18
CA THR A 33 -9.25 5.81 -19.39
C THR A 33 -8.79 4.89 -18.28
N SER A 34 -7.53 4.49 -18.29
CA SER A 34 -6.94 3.59 -17.30
C SER A 34 -5.45 3.89 -17.15
N PHE A 35 -4.90 3.49 -16.01
CA PHE A 35 -3.46 3.50 -15.78
C PHE A 35 -2.95 2.07 -15.60
N ARG A 36 -1.72 1.83 -16.04
CA ARG A 36 -0.99 0.59 -15.77
C ARG A 36 0.12 0.88 -14.79
N ILE A 37 0.19 0.07 -13.74
CA ILE A 37 1.30 0.05 -12.80
C ILE A 37 2.18 -1.15 -13.16
N SER A 38 3.47 -0.92 -13.39
CA SER A 38 4.44 -1.97 -13.69
C SER A 38 5.38 -2.16 -12.50
N LEU A 39 5.48 -3.37 -11.98
CA LEU A 39 6.36 -3.71 -10.86
C LEU A 39 7.56 -4.50 -11.37
N HIS A 40 8.73 -4.21 -10.81
CA HIS A 40 9.95 -4.95 -11.10
C HIS A 40 10.07 -6.17 -10.19
N ARG A 41 10.69 -7.24 -10.70
CA ARG A 41 11.03 -8.40 -9.89
C ARG A 41 12.51 -8.33 -9.52
N LYS A 42 12.87 -8.92 -8.39
CA LYS A 42 14.28 -9.10 -8.03
C LYS A 42 15.00 -9.87 -9.16
N PRO A 43 16.20 -9.45 -9.59
CA PRO A 43 16.95 -10.19 -10.59
C PRO A 43 17.29 -11.58 -10.06
N PHE A 44 17.15 -12.58 -10.92
CA PHE A 44 17.52 -13.95 -10.62
C PHE A 44 18.95 -14.20 -11.11
N GLU A 45 19.79 -14.80 -10.27
CA GLU A 45 21.06 -15.33 -10.74
C GLU A 45 20.80 -16.49 -11.69
N THR A 46 21.39 -16.40 -12.87
CA THR A 46 21.19 -17.36 -13.95
C THR A 46 22.57 -17.81 -14.42
N ASP A 47 22.73 -19.12 -14.62
CA ASP A 47 23.92 -19.71 -15.23
C ASP A 47 24.06 -19.20 -16.69
N PRO A 48 25.27 -19.09 -17.28
CA PRO A 48 25.47 -18.87 -18.71
C PRO A 48 24.58 -19.66 -19.68
N PHE A 49 24.01 -20.80 -19.28
CA PHE A 49 23.04 -21.57 -20.07
C PHE A 49 21.57 -21.15 -19.88
N GLY A 50 21.29 -20.07 -19.13
CA GLY A 50 19.93 -19.56 -18.93
C GLY A 50 19.14 -20.27 -17.82
N VAL A 51 19.78 -21.16 -17.04
CA VAL A 51 19.13 -21.89 -15.94
C VAL A 51 19.14 -21.05 -14.67
N VAL A 52 17.95 -20.76 -14.13
CA VAL A 52 17.79 -20.00 -12.89
C VAL A 52 18.38 -20.80 -11.73
N ILE A 53 19.36 -20.22 -11.04
CA ILE A 53 19.96 -20.80 -9.86
C ILE A 53 19.05 -20.47 -8.67
N PRO A 54 18.51 -21.47 -7.95
CA PRO A 54 17.67 -21.20 -6.79
C PRO A 54 18.49 -20.46 -5.72
N SER A 55 18.12 -19.22 -5.46
CA SER A 55 18.80 -18.36 -4.49
C SER A 55 18.57 -18.85 -3.06
N LYS A 56 19.62 -18.82 -2.24
CA LYS A 56 19.62 -19.35 -0.85
C LYS A 56 18.82 -18.48 0.14
N ASP A 57 18.43 -17.28 -0.28
CA ASP A 57 17.85 -16.24 0.58
C ASP A 57 16.32 -16.26 0.68
N ALA A 58 15.66 -17.30 0.17
CA ALA A 58 14.20 -17.46 0.19
C ALA A 58 13.55 -17.46 1.60
N LYS A 59 14.34 -17.34 2.67
CA LYS A 59 13.88 -17.35 4.07
C LYS A 59 13.51 -15.96 4.62
N ASN A 60 14.00 -14.86 4.03
CA ASN A 60 13.83 -13.51 4.61
C ASN A 60 12.63 -12.72 4.06
N ASP A 61 12.04 -13.10 2.92
CA ASP A 61 10.94 -12.35 2.27
C ASP A 61 9.53 -12.62 2.85
N VAL A 62 9.39 -13.55 3.81
CA VAL A 62 8.07 -13.98 4.31
C VAL A 62 7.49 -13.07 5.41
N GLN A 63 8.27 -12.12 5.94
CA GLN A 63 7.93 -11.46 7.22
C GLN A 63 7.00 -10.23 7.09
N HIS A 64 6.80 -9.66 5.89
CA HIS A 64 6.07 -8.39 5.71
C HIS A 64 4.55 -8.53 5.51
N GLN A 65 3.98 -9.74 5.49
CA GLN A 65 2.52 -9.93 5.42
C GLN A 65 1.78 -9.72 6.76
N SER A 66 2.47 -9.40 7.86
CA SER A 66 1.89 -9.40 9.22
C SER A 66 1.45 -8.03 9.77
N SER A 67 1.68 -6.92 9.07
CA SER A 67 1.39 -5.57 9.58
C SER A 67 0.19 -4.89 8.90
N ALA A 68 -0.96 -5.56 8.85
CA ALA A 68 -2.23 -4.97 8.39
C ALA A 68 -3.19 -4.58 9.54
N SER A 69 -2.74 -4.55 10.80
CA SER A 69 -3.62 -4.40 11.96
C SER A 69 -3.57 -3.07 12.72
N ASN A 70 -2.72 -2.10 12.38
CA ASN A 70 -2.47 -0.96 13.30
C ASN A 70 -2.69 0.45 12.72
N ASP A 71 -3.63 0.67 11.79
CA ASP A 71 -3.93 2.04 11.30
C ASP A 71 -5.41 2.45 11.37
N ALA A 72 -6.27 1.64 12.00
CA ALA A 72 -7.69 2.00 12.19
C ALA A 72 -7.94 2.96 13.38
N GLU A 73 -6.92 3.36 14.13
CA GLU A 73 -7.10 4.09 15.41
C GLU A 73 -6.37 5.46 15.45
N ARG A 74 -6.28 6.17 14.31
CA ARG A 74 -5.77 7.56 14.31
C ARG A 74 -6.68 8.61 13.67
N ASP A 75 -7.80 8.23 13.05
CA ASP A 75 -8.67 9.19 12.33
C ASP A 75 -9.97 9.56 13.08
N ALA A 76 -10.08 9.22 14.37
CA ALA A 76 -11.22 9.61 15.20
C ALA A 76 -11.00 10.91 16.01
N LYS A 77 -9.86 11.61 15.84
CA LYS A 77 -9.49 12.74 16.71
C LYS A 77 -9.22 14.08 16.01
N GLU A 78 -9.55 14.24 14.73
CA GLU A 78 -9.38 15.53 14.02
C GLU A 78 -10.66 16.18 13.48
N THR A 79 -11.85 15.60 13.71
CA THR A 79 -13.12 16.23 13.26
C THR A 79 -13.84 17.06 14.34
N SER A 80 -13.16 17.50 15.40
CA SER A 80 -13.77 18.36 16.44
C SER A 80 -13.29 19.82 16.43
N SER A 81 -12.58 20.30 15.41
CA SER A 81 -12.06 21.68 15.41
C SER A 81 -12.22 22.49 14.11
N ALA A 82 -13.25 22.23 13.31
CA ALA A 82 -13.58 23.14 12.19
C ALA A 82 -15.08 23.49 12.13
N SER A 83 -15.34 24.77 12.43
CA SER A 83 -16.50 25.62 12.12
C SER A 83 -17.73 25.61 13.07
N PRO A 84 -18.04 26.77 13.71
CA PRO A 84 -19.15 26.93 14.63
C PRO A 84 -20.36 27.54 13.90
N ASP A 85 -21.28 26.75 13.34
CA ASP A 85 -22.51 27.39 12.81
C ASP A 85 -23.75 26.49 12.64
N VAL A 86 -24.01 25.53 13.55
CA VAL A 86 -25.33 24.87 13.62
C VAL A 86 -25.66 24.47 15.07
N GLN A 87 -25.81 25.45 15.96
CA GLN A 87 -26.29 25.23 17.34
C GLN A 87 -27.38 26.28 17.67
N LYS A 88 -28.48 26.27 16.93
CA LYS A 88 -29.74 26.86 17.41
C LYS A 88 -30.87 26.11 16.75
N GLN A 89 -31.82 25.64 17.57
CA GLN A 89 -33.11 25.04 17.20
C GLN A 89 -33.23 23.52 17.30
N VAL A 90 -32.97 22.97 18.49
CA VAL A 90 -33.66 21.77 19.02
C VAL A 90 -33.52 21.75 20.55
N LYS A 91 -34.06 22.77 21.22
CA LYS A 91 -34.09 22.80 22.70
C LYS A 91 -35.20 23.71 23.21
N ASP A 92 -36.40 23.51 22.70
CA ASP A 92 -37.65 23.96 23.31
C ASP A 92 -38.73 22.93 22.96
N LEU A 93 -38.75 21.84 23.75
CA LEU A 93 -39.88 20.96 24.05
C LEU A 93 -39.49 20.05 25.23
#